data_AF-A0A1Q9N4R9-F1
#
_entry.id   AF-A0A1Q9N4R9-F1
#
_cell.length_a   1.000
_cell.length_b   1.000
_cell.length_c   1.000
_cell.angle_alpha   90.00
_cell.angle_beta   90.00
_cell.angle_gamma   90.00
#
_symmetry.space_group_name_H-M   'P 1'
#
loop_
_entity.id
_entity.type
_entity.pdbx_description
1 polymer ?
#
loop_
_entity_poly.entity_id
_entity_poly.type
_entity_poly.pdbx_seq_one_letter_code
_entity_poly.pdbx_strand_id
1 'polypeptide(L)'
;MELLIRRLESLNFDGQYDIIVRLTQKFLSLYHPYKSTILELQVPFDKYNFIYKYIINEKLPVTFYNTELAISQLFYLETGLFPYCKAEITIKEGKLVQYELQDNIHDINYELPPIRALGIAFNYESTLHLSTPFRATFTPMNQNINTIKKKESFTNQESFTLDRQHSESMFIQMLIQIIDEYDPDVDPDY
;
A
#
# COMPACT_ATOMS: atom_id res chain seq x y z
N MET A 1 13.19 27.23 22.82
CA MET A 1 12.68 25.84 22.80
C MET A 1 11.66 25.60 23.90
N GLU A 2 11.94 25.96 25.15
CA GLU A 2 10.99 25.79 26.27
C GLU A 2 9.65 26.55 26.09
N LEU A 3 9.69 27.78 25.58
CA LEU A 3 8.48 28.56 25.28
C LEU A 3 7.63 27.96 24.14
N LEU A 4 8.28 27.27 23.19
CA LEU A 4 7.61 26.55 22.09
C LEU A 4 6.91 25.30 22.62
N ILE A 5 7.58 24.54 23.49
CA ILE A 5 7.03 23.35 24.15
C ILE A 5 5.78 23.74 24.93
N ARG A 6 5.86 24.74 25.81
CA ARG A 6 4.71 25.20 26.61
C ARG A 6 3.52 25.63 25.75
N ARG A 7 3.79 26.25 24.60
CA ARG A 7 2.75 26.73 23.67
C ARG A 7 2.08 25.60 22.88
N LEU A 8 2.80 24.52 22.59
CA LEU A 8 2.21 23.35 21.95
C LEU A 8 1.50 22.47 22.97
N GLU A 9 2.04 22.35 24.18
CA GLU A 9 1.39 21.67 25.30
C GLU A 9 0.07 22.35 25.67
N SER A 10 -0.02 23.68 25.61
CA SER A 10 -1.28 24.40 25.92
C SER A 10 -2.44 24.01 25.01
N LEU A 11 -2.17 23.60 23.76
CA LEU A 11 -3.21 23.09 22.85
C LEU A 11 -3.87 21.81 23.37
N ASN A 12 -3.13 21.00 24.14
CA ASN A 12 -3.65 19.82 24.81
C ASN A 12 -4.33 20.17 26.14
N PHE A 13 -3.79 21.12 26.91
CA PHE A 13 -4.39 21.58 28.17
C PHE A 13 -5.76 22.24 28.00
N ASP A 14 -6.04 22.84 26.84
CA ASP A 14 -7.37 23.35 26.49
C ASP A 14 -8.38 22.23 26.18
N GLY A 15 -7.95 20.96 26.24
CA GLY A 15 -8.79 19.77 26.08
C GLY A 15 -9.35 19.57 24.66
N GLN A 16 -8.85 20.33 23.68
CA GLN A 16 -9.40 20.31 22.32
C GLN A 16 -8.75 19.26 21.41
N TYR A 17 -7.52 18.87 21.71
CA TYR A 17 -6.72 18.04 20.82
C TYR A 17 -5.81 17.16 21.68
N ASP A 18 -5.97 15.83 21.62
CA ASP A 18 -5.16 14.84 22.34
C ASP A 18 -3.71 14.80 21.81
N ILE A 19 -2.98 15.90 21.97
CA ILE A 19 -1.65 16.12 21.44
C ILE A 19 -0.61 15.72 22.47
N ILE A 20 0.41 14.99 22.05
CA ILE A 20 1.55 14.67 22.91
C ILE A 20 2.79 15.38 22.38
N VAL A 21 3.44 16.14 23.25
CA VAL A 21 4.68 16.89 22.96
C VAL A 21 5.83 16.23 23.71
N ARG A 22 6.91 15.86 23.02
CA ARG A 22 8.09 15.23 23.62
C ARG A 22 9.38 15.72 22.98
N LEU A 23 10.46 15.77 23.75
CA LEU A 23 11.81 15.92 23.19
C LEU A 23 12.42 14.54 22.97
N THR A 24 12.95 14.29 21.78
CA THR A 24 13.58 13.02 21.41
C THR A 24 14.84 13.24 20.59
N GLN A 25 15.69 12.22 20.47
CA GLN A 25 16.91 12.27 19.66
C GLN A 25 16.77 11.39 18.42
N LYS A 26 16.79 12.01 17.23
CA LYS A 26 16.72 11.30 15.93
C LYS A 26 17.79 11.75 14.96
N PHE A 27 18.11 10.89 14.00
CA PHE A 27 18.89 11.28 12.83
C PHE A 27 18.00 12.07 11.87
N LEU A 28 18.48 13.21 11.39
CA LEU A 28 17.71 14.05 10.47
C LEU A 28 17.82 13.58 9.01
N SER A 29 18.86 12.81 8.68
CA SER A 29 19.06 12.19 7.37
C SER A 29 20.05 11.02 7.49
N LEU A 30 20.12 10.19 6.43
CA LEU A 30 21.09 9.09 6.31
C LEU A 30 22.55 9.56 6.40
N TYR A 31 22.82 10.81 6.05
CA TYR A 31 24.17 11.39 6.02
C TYR A 31 24.50 12.19 7.28
N HIS A 32 23.57 12.30 8.23
CA HIS A 32 23.79 13.05 9.45
C HIS A 32 24.51 12.16 10.47
N PRO A 33 25.77 12.47 10.86
CA PRO A 33 26.61 11.53 11.60
C PRO A 33 26.22 11.37 13.09
N TYR A 34 25.42 12.28 13.63
CA TYR A 34 24.96 12.27 15.02
C TYR A 34 23.44 12.49 15.11
N LYS A 35 22.84 12.07 16.23
CA LYS A 35 21.45 12.36 16.51
C LYS A 35 21.29 13.83 16.92
N SER A 36 20.22 14.46 16.48
CA SER A 36 19.83 15.82 16.88
C SER A 36 18.65 15.73 17.83
N THR A 37 18.61 16.61 18.82
CA THR A 37 17.41 16.80 19.65
C THR A 37 16.33 17.46 18.82
N ILE A 38 15.18 16.79 18.70
CA ILE A 38 14.01 17.26 17.97
C ILE A 38 12.80 17.32 18.90
N LEU A 39 11.82 18.14 18.50
CA LEU A 39 10.52 18.19 19.12
C LEU A 39 9.58 17.24 18.37
N GLU A 40 9.14 16.19 19.04
CA GLU A 40 8.14 15.24 18.54
C GLU A 40 6.74 15.71 18.96
N LEU A 41 5.86 15.81 17.97
CA LEU A 41 4.47 16.21 18.13
C LEU A 41 3.58 15.09 17.61
N GLN A 42 2.97 14.33 18.51
CA GLN A 42 1.99 13.31 18.16
C GLN A 42 0.60 13.96 18.14
N VAL A 43 -0.10 13.79 17.03
CA VAL A 43 -1.38 14.45 16.76
C VAL A 43 -2.39 13.42 16.26
N PRO A 44 -3.65 13.45 16.73
CA PRO A 44 -4.71 12.64 16.13
C PRO A 44 -4.87 12.95 14.65
N PHE A 45 -4.99 11.91 13.82
CA PHE A 45 -4.94 12.06 12.37
C PHE A 45 -6.00 13.04 11.83
N ASP A 46 -7.22 13.02 12.38
CA ASP A 46 -8.32 13.91 12.01
C ASP A 46 -8.05 15.40 12.35
N LYS A 47 -7.08 15.67 13.24
CA LYS A 47 -6.68 17.02 13.67
C LYS A 47 -5.40 17.52 13.02
N TYR A 48 -4.66 16.65 12.32
CA TYR A 48 -3.35 16.95 11.75
C TYR A 48 -3.34 18.24 10.91
N ASN A 49 -4.25 18.34 9.94
CA ASN A 49 -4.30 19.50 9.03
C ASN A 49 -4.56 20.83 9.75
N PHE A 50 -5.38 20.81 10.80
CA PHE A 50 -5.66 22.01 11.59
C PHE A 50 -4.42 22.45 12.36
N ILE A 51 -3.77 21.52 13.06
CA ILE A 51 -2.57 21.81 13.87
C ILE A 51 -1.40 22.23 12.99
N TYR A 52 -1.18 21.55 11.86
CA TYR A 52 -0.15 21.92 10.90
C TYR A 52 -0.32 23.36 10.42
N LYS A 53 -1.54 23.74 10.03
CA LYS A 53 -1.87 25.13 9.64
C LYS A 53 -1.68 26.12 10.79
N TYR A 54 -2.07 25.75 12.02
CA TYR A 54 -1.84 26.58 13.21
C TYR A 54 -0.36 26.89 13.40
N ILE A 55 0.51 25.89 13.36
CA ILE A 55 1.96 26.06 13.57
C ILE A 55 2.58 26.95 12.47
N ILE A 56 2.16 26.78 11.21
CA ILE A 56 2.61 27.63 10.10
C ILE A 56 2.15 29.08 10.27
N ASN A 57 0.87 29.29 10.61
CA ASN A 57 0.29 30.62 10.78
C ASN A 57 0.95 31.39 11.93
N GLU A 58 1.33 30.69 12.99
CA GLU A 58 2.04 31.23 14.15
C GLU A 58 3.52 31.53 13.87
N LYS A 59 4.03 31.23 12.66
CA LYS A 59 5.42 31.47 12.23
C LYS A 59 6.45 30.96 13.23
N LEU A 60 6.18 29.80 13.83
CA LEU A 60 7.09 29.20 14.79
C LEU A 60 8.39 28.80 14.08
N PRO A 61 9.57 29.04 14.68
CA PRO A 61 10.87 28.75 14.06
C PRO A 61 11.18 27.25 14.12
N VAL A 62 10.38 26.45 13.40
CA VAL A 62 10.47 24.98 13.36
C VAL A 62 10.61 24.50 11.93
N THR A 63 11.43 23.47 11.75
CA THR A 63 11.50 22.70 10.52
C THR A 63 10.65 21.45 10.69
N PHE A 64 9.74 21.21 9.76
CA PHE A 64 8.90 20.04 9.76
C PHE A 64 9.62 18.86 9.10
N TYR A 65 9.41 17.67 9.67
CA TYR A 65 9.88 16.40 9.13
C TYR A 65 8.71 15.45 9.02
N ASN A 66 8.71 14.60 8.00
CA ASN A 66 7.69 13.55 7.80
C ASN A 66 6.25 14.05 7.66
N THR A 67 6.04 15.34 7.36
CA THR A 67 4.70 15.95 7.24
C THR A 67 3.99 15.62 5.93
N GLU A 68 4.72 15.10 4.95
CA GLU A 68 4.22 14.78 3.61
C GLU A 68 4.04 13.27 3.41
N LEU A 69 4.34 12.45 4.43
CA LEU A 69 4.18 11.01 4.32
C LEU A 69 2.70 10.66 4.16
N ALA A 70 2.41 9.78 3.20
CA ALA A 70 1.07 9.23 3.05
C ALA A 70 0.69 8.41 4.29
N ILE A 71 -0.60 8.35 4.60
CA ILE A 71 -1.12 7.59 5.76
C ILE A 71 -0.62 6.14 5.74
N SER A 72 -0.62 5.50 4.56
CA SER A 72 -0.14 4.14 4.39
C SER A 72 1.34 4.02 4.76
N GLN A 73 2.18 4.99 4.41
CA GLN A 73 3.60 5.00 4.76
C GLN A 73 3.82 5.19 6.26
N LEU A 74 3.07 6.12 6.88
CA LEU A 74 3.10 6.31 8.33
C LEU A 74 2.71 5.03 9.06
N PHE A 75 1.66 4.36 8.61
CA PHE A 75 1.22 3.09 9.18
C PHE A 75 2.31 2.03 9.13
N TYR A 76 2.99 1.83 8.00
CA TYR A 76 4.10 0.86 7.92
C TYR A 76 5.29 1.24 8.80
N LEU A 77 5.63 2.53 8.90
CA LEU A 77 6.71 3.00 9.77
C LEU A 77 6.41 2.80 11.26
N GLU A 78 5.16 3.04 11.68
CA GLU A 78 4.75 2.87 13.07
C GLU A 78 4.59 1.41 13.46
N THR A 79 4.07 0.59 12.56
CA THR A 79 3.78 -0.81 12.84
C THR A 79 4.98 -1.73 12.64
N GLY A 80 5.97 -1.30 11.85
CA GLY A 80 7.07 -2.16 11.40
C GLY A 80 6.62 -3.24 10.40
N LEU A 81 5.35 -3.23 9.97
CA LEU A 81 4.87 -4.08 8.89
C LEU A 81 5.60 -3.71 7.60
N PHE A 82 5.88 -4.72 6.78
CA PHE A 82 6.55 -4.55 5.49
C PHE A 82 5.80 -5.32 4.40
N PRO A 83 5.96 -4.96 3.11
CA PRO A 83 5.22 -5.60 2.03
C PRO A 83 5.37 -7.12 2.03
N TYR A 84 4.26 -7.82 1.75
CA TYR A 84 4.15 -9.28 1.68
C TYR A 84 4.44 -10.05 2.98
N CYS A 85 4.76 -9.38 4.09
CA CYS A 85 5.08 -10.05 5.34
C CYS A 85 3.94 -10.98 5.81
N LYS A 86 4.31 -12.10 6.40
CA LYS A 86 3.41 -12.97 7.12
C LYS A 86 3.12 -12.35 8.48
N ALA A 87 1.84 -12.13 8.76
CA ALA A 87 1.38 -11.61 10.03
C ALA A 87 0.13 -12.36 10.49
N GLU A 88 0.06 -12.67 11.77
CA GLU A 88 -1.22 -13.01 12.40
C GLU A 88 -1.95 -11.71 12.72
N ILE A 89 -3.20 -11.59 12.29
CA ILE A 89 -4.01 -10.40 12.47
C ILE A 89 -5.30 -10.73 13.24
N THR A 90 -5.65 -9.90 14.20
CA THR A 90 -6.93 -9.98 14.92
C THR A 90 -7.78 -8.76 14.56
N ILE A 91 -8.91 -9.02 13.92
CA ILE A 91 -9.89 -7.99 13.54
C ILE A 91 -11.11 -8.09 14.46
N LYS A 92 -11.56 -6.96 15.03
CA LYS A 92 -12.84 -6.85 15.74
C LYS A 92 -13.65 -5.70 15.16
N GLU A 93 -14.92 -5.94 14.84
CA GLU A 93 -15.83 -4.93 14.28
C GLU A 93 -15.26 -4.23 13.02
N GLY A 94 -14.57 -4.98 12.17
CA GLY A 94 -13.92 -4.46 10.97
C GLY A 94 -12.65 -3.62 11.21
N LYS A 95 -12.16 -3.54 12.44
CA LYS A 95 -10.93 -2.83 12.80
C LYS A 95 -9.82 -3.79 13.18
N LEU A 96 -8.61 -3.50 12.70
CA LEU A 96 -7.40 -4.19 13.17
C LEU A 96 -7.16 -3.82 14.65
N VAL A 97 -7.16 -4.83 15.53
CA VAL A 97 -6.98 -4.64 16.98
C VAL A 97 -5.60 -5.12 17.44
N GLN A 98 -5.08 -6.17 16.82
CA GLN A 98 -3.77 -6.73 17.13
C GLN A 98 -3.17 -7.35 15.87
N TYR A 99 -1.85 -7.31 15.79
CA TYR A 99 -1.08 -8.07 14.81
C TYR A 99 0.21 -8.60 15.43
N GLU A 100 0.72 -9.70 14.89
CA GLU A 100 2.02 -10.28 15.23
C GLU A 100 2.75 -10.68 13.94
N LEU A 101 3.91 -10.05 13.70
CA LEU A 101 4.77 -10.39 12.57
C LEU A 101 5.41 -11.76 12.78
N GLN A 102 5.29 -12.62 11.77
CA GLN A 102 5.91 -13.95 11.74
C GLN A 102 7.26 -13.93 11.00
N ASP A 103 7.50 -12.89 10.21
CA ASP A 103 8.72 -12.72 9.40
C ASP A 103 9.55 -11.52 9.86
N ASN A 104 10.83 -11.52 9.50
CA ASN A 104 11.73 -10.38 9.73
C ASN A 104 12.22 -9.78 8.40
N ILE A 105 12.21 -8.45 8.29
CA ILE A 105 12.72 -7.72 7.12
C ILE A 105 14.21 -7.99 6.84
N HIS A 106 14.95 -8.46 7.83
CA HIS A 106 16.36 -8.80 7.73
C HIS A 106 16.63 -10.27 7.40
N ASP A 107 15.59 -11.08 7.21
CA ASP A 107 15.76 -12.49 6.87
C ASP A 107 16.36 -12.63 5.46
N ILE A 108 17.45 -13.41 5.37
CA ILE A 108 18.19 -13.63 4.13
C ILE A 108 17.35 -14.47 3.14
N ASN A 109 16.50 -15.35 3.66
CA ASN A 109 15.66 -16.27 2.89
C ASN A 109 14.18 -15.94 3.11
N TYR A 110 13.81 -14.69 2.86
CA TYR A 110 12.43 -14.26 2.91
C TYR A 110 11.62 -14.89 1.76
N GLU A 111 10.69 -15.79 2.08
CA GLU A 111 9.84 -16.46 1.10
C GLU A 111 8.54 -15.68 0.88
N LEU A 112 8.29 -15.25 -0.36
CA LEU A 112 7.00 -14.66 -0.71
C LEU A 112 5.89 -15.71 -0.68
N PRO A 113 4.67 -15.34 -0.23
CA PRO A 113 3.53 -16.24 -0.32
C PRO A 113 3.26 -16.65 -1.77
N PRO A 114 2.72 -17.85 -2.02
CA PRO A 114 2.29 -18.22 -3.35
C PRO A 114 1.18 -17.25 -3.81
N ILE A 115 1.29 -16.79 -5.06
CA ILE A 115 0.37 -15.84 -5.69
C ILE A 115 -0.36 -16.59 -6.80
N ARG A 116 -1.67 -16.41 -6.92
CA ARG A 116 -2.45 -16.84 -8.08
C ARG A 116 -2.36 -15.75 -9.15
N ALA A 117 -1.83 -16.09 -10.31
CA ALA A 117 -1.80 -15.17 -11.43
C ALA A 117 -2.66 -15.69 -12.60
N LEU A 118 -3.29 -14.79 -13.33
CA LEU A 118 -4.08 -15.09 -14.51
C LEU A 118 -3.63 -14.15 -15.63
N GLY A 119 -2.90 -14.68 -16.62
CA GLY A 119 -2.57 -13.90 -17.82
C GLY A 119 -3.79 -13.72 -18.70
N ILE A 120 -4.03 -12.51 -19.18
CA ILE A 120 -5.19 -12.17 -20.02
C ILE A 120 -4.72 -11.45 -21.29
N ALA A 121 -4.88 -12.10 -22.44
CA ALA A 121 -4.55 -11.51 -23.74
C ALA A 121 -5.81 -11.32 -24.59
N PHE A 122 -5.98 -10.11 -25.13
CA PHE A 122 -7.12 -9.77 -25.98
C PHE A 122 -6.73 -9.66 -27.45
N ASN A 123 -7.54 -10.25 -28.32
CA ASN A 123 -7.52 -9.95 -29.75
C ASN A 123 -8.67 -8.98 -30.08
N TYR A 124 -8.36 -7.99 -30.92
CA TYR A 124 -9.26 -6.90 -31.24
C TYR A 124 -9.63 -6.89 -32.71
N GLU A 125 -10.88 -6.55 -32.98
CA GLU A 125 -11.39 -6.24 -34.31
C GLU A 125 -11.41 -4.73 -34.43
N SER A 126 -10.66 -4.21 -35.40
CA SER A 126 -10.55 -2.76 -35.63
C SER A 126 -11.46 -2.35 -36.77
N THR A 127 -12.36 -1.41 -36.49
CA THR A 127 -13.05 -0.62 -37.51
C THR A 127 -12.35 0.73 -37.67
N LEU A 128 -12.78 1.56 -38.62
CA LEU A 128 -12.19 2.89 -38.88
C LEU A 128 -12.24 3.83 -37.66
N HIS A 129 -13.09 3.54 -36.66
CA HIS A 129 -13.37 4.42 -35.53
C HIS A 129 -13.25 3.75 -34.15
N LEU A 130 -13.26 2.42 -34.06
CA LEU A 130 -13.30 1.68 -32.80
C LEU A 130 -12.55 0.34 -32.90
N SER A 131 -11.79 0.01 -31.86
CA SER A 131 -11.22 -1.32 -31.62
C SER A 131 -12.03 -2.02 -30.55
N THR A 132 -12.63 -3.15 -30.88
CA THR A 132 -13.44 -3.93 -29.92
C THR A 132 -12.85 -5.32 -29.71
N PRO A 133 -12.67 -5.79 -28.47
CA PRO A 133 -12.16 -7.12 -28.23
C PRO A 133 -13.16 -8.17 -28.72
N PHE A 134 -12.68 -9.15 -29.48
CA PHE A 134 -13.50 -10.26 -29.97
C PHE A 134 -13.07 -11.62 -29.42
N ARG A 135 -11.89 -11.71 -28.81
CA ARG A 135 -11.38 -12.92 -28.17
C ARG A 135 -10.53 -12.56 -26.97
N ALA A 136 -10.70 -13.28 -25.88
CA ALA A 136 -9.81 -13.26 -24.72
C ALA A 136 -9.16 -14.63 -24.59
N THR A 137 -7.85 -14.66 -24.34
CA THR A 137 -7.10 -15.87 -24.00
C THR A 137 -6.67 -15.76 -22.56
N PHE A 138 -7.00 -16.78 -21.78
CA PHE A 138 -6.71 -16.87 -20.36
C PHE A 138 -5.63 -17.93 -20.13
N THR A 139 -4.64 -17.59 -19.32
CA THR A 139 -3.54 -18.49 -18.96
C THR A 139 -3.39 -18.53 -17.44
N PRO A 140 -4.04 -19.51 -16.77
CA PRO A 140 -3.92 -19.67 -15.32
C PRO A 140 -2.51 -20.06 -14.91
N MET A 141 -1.93 -19.31 -13.98
CA MET A 141 -0.60 -19.55 -13.43
C MET A 141 -0.73 -19.98 -11.97
N ASN A 142 -0.86 -21.28 -11.75
CA ASN A 142 -0.90 -21.87 -10.40
C ASN A 142 0.50 -22.02 -9.77
N GLN A 143 1.49 -21.25 -10.22
CA GLN A 143 2.87 -21.37 -9.78
C GLN A 143 3.27 -20.19 -8.89
N ASN A 144 3.94 -20.48 -7.77
CA ASN A 144 4.51 -19.47 -6.90
C ASN A 144 5.39 -18.52 -7.72
N ILE A 145 5.20 -17.21 -7.60
CA ILE A 145 5.97 -16.19 -8.33
C ILE A 145 7.49 -16.35 -8.13
N ASN A 146 7.91 -16.93 -6.99
CA ASN A 146 9.30 -17.29 -6.70
C ASN A 146 9.89 -18.33 -7.67
N THR A 147 9.04 -19.11 -8.35
CA THR A 147 9.42 -20.16 -9.31
C THR A 147 9.27 -19.73 -10.77
N ILE A 148 8.60 -18.59 -11.04
CA ILE A 148 8.43 -18.05 -12.39
C ILE A 148 9.76 -17.44 -12.84
N LYS A 149 10.59 -18.22 -13.52
CA LYS A 149 11.70 -17.67 -14.30
C LYS A 149 11.10 -16.81 -15.41
N LYS A 150 11.33 -15.49 -15.35
CA LYS A 150 10.85 -14.42 -16.27
C LYS A 150 10.96 -14.68 -17.80
N LYS A 151 11.48 -15.82 -18.26
CA LYS A 151 11.69 -16.14 -19.67
C LYS A 151 11.20 -17.52 -20.15
N GLU A 152 10.84 -18.45 -19.28
CA GLU A 152 10.73 -19.87 -19.69
C GLU A 152 9.32 -20.50 -19.65
N SER A 153 8.28 -19.85 -19.11
CA SER A 153 7.03 -20.57 -18.80
C SER A 153 5.72 -20.03 -19.40
N PHE A 154 5.74 -18.99 -20.24
CA PHE A 154 4.49 -18.47 -20.83
C PHE A 154 3.92 -19.34 -21.96
N THR A 155 4.74 -20.21 -22.57
CA THR A 155 4.35 -20.96 -23.78
C THR A 155 3.88 -22.40 -23.54
N ASN A 156 4.03 -22.94 -22.32
CA ASN A 156 3.73 -24.34 -22.00
C ASN A 156 2.58 -24.54 -21.00
N GLN A 157 1.89 -23.46 -20.61
CA GLN A 157 0.74 -23.54 -19.71
C GLN A 157 -0.55 -23.73 -20.51
N GLU A 158 -1.48 -24.53 -19.99
CA GLU A 158 -2.78 -24.72 -20.62
C GLU A 158 -3.55 -23.40 -20.61
N SER A 159 -3.78 -22.84 -21.80
CA SER A 159 -4.61 -21.66 -21.99
C SER A 159 -5.97 -22.05 -22.55
N PHE A 160 -6.99 -21.26 -22.23
CA PHE A 160 -8.30 -21.38 -22.84
C PHE A 160 -8.77 -20.04 -23.41
N THR A 161 -9.70 -20.09 -24.35
CA THR A 161 -10.17 -18.91 -25.07
C THR A 161 -11.66 -18.68 -24.86
N LEU A 162 -12.03 -17.42 -24.68
CA LEU A 162 -13.40 -16.95 -24.76
C LEU A 162 -13.56 -16.13 -26.03
N ASP A 163 -14.50 -16.52 -26.90
CA ASP A 163 -14.83 -15.80 -28.13
C ASP A 163 -16.11 -15.00 -28.00
N ARG A 164 -16.09 -13.76 -28.49
CA ARG A 164 -17.28 -12.90 -28.61
C ARG A 164 -18.17 -13.43 -29.73
N GLN A 165 -19.24 -14.12 -29.36
CA GLN A 165 -20.18 -14.65 -30.35
C GLN A 165 -21.11 -13.57 -30.92
N HIS A 166 -21.88 -12.88 -30.05
CA HIS A 166 -23.01 -12.05 -30.51
C HIS A 166 -23.19 -10.72 -29.79
N SER A 167 -22.90 -10.64 -28.48
CA SER A 167 -23.06 -9.42 -27.70
C SER A 167 -21.77 -9.10 -26.96
N GLU A 168 -21.31 -7.86 -27.10
CA GLU A 168 -20.20 -7.33 -26.32
C GLU A 168 -20.52 -7.37 -24.82
N SER A 169 -21.74 -7.00 -24.41
CA SER A 169 -22.13 -7.04 -23.00
C SER A 169 -22.09 -8.45 -22.43
N MET A 170 -22.53 -9.45 -23.19
CA MET A 170 -22.46 -10.86 -22.76
C MET A 170 -21.01 -11.34 -22.67
N PHE A 171 -20.17 -10.93 -23.63
CA PHE A 171 -18.73 -11.23 -23.61
C PHE A 171 -18.07 -10.64 -22.36
N ILE A 172 -18.30 -9.35 -22.05
CA ILE A 172 -17.76 -8.72 -20.84
C ILE A 172 -18.28 -9.38 -19.55
N GLN A 173 -19.56 -9.76 -19.49
CA GLN A 173 -20.10 -10.48 -18.33
C GLN A 173 -19.40 -11.83 -18.12
N MET A 174 -19.13 -12.57 -19.19
CA MET A 174 -18.40 -13.83 -19.11
C MET A 174 -16.93 -13.62 -18.70
N LEU A 175 -16.28 -12.54 -19.15
CA LEU A 175 -14.93 -12.18 -18.69
C LEU A 175 -14.91 -11.96 -17.17
N ILE A 176 -15.88 -11.19 -16.66
CA ILE A 176 -15.99 -10.91 -15.21
C ILE A 176 -16.20 -12.22 -14.44
N GLN A 177 -17.10 -13.09 -14.91
CA GLN A 177 -17.35 -14.39 -14.28
C GLN A 177 -16.08 -15.26 -14.21
N ILE A 178 -15.28 -15.28 -15.29
CA ILE A 178 -14.02 -16.02 -15.30
C ILE A 178 -13.01 -15.41 -14.31
N ILE A 179 -12.88 -14.08 -14.28
CA ILE A 179 -11.96 -13.41 -13.34
C ILE A 179 -12.39 -13.66 -11.90
N ASP A 180 -13.68 -13.58 -11.60
CA ASP A 180 -14.23 -13.86 -10.27
C ASP A 180 -14.06 -15.32 -9.85
N GLU A 181 -14.14 -16.26 -10.81
CA GLU A 181 -13.94 -17.69 -10.55
C GLU A 181 -12.48 -18.02 -10.25
N TYR A 182 -11.54 -17.44 -10.99
CA TYR A 182 -10.11 -17.65 -10.79
C TYR A 182 -9.53 -16.85 -9.62
N ASP A 183 -10.15 -15.71 -9.30
CA ASP A 183 -9.79 -14.80 -8.20
C ASP A 183 -8.26 -14.53 -8.18
N PRO A 184 -7.70 -13.98 -9.27
CA PRO A 184 -6.26 -13.76 -9.38
C PRO A 184 -5.80 -12.62 -8.45
N ASP A 185 -4.65 -12.82 -7.82
CA ASP A 185 -4.03 -11.81 -6.97
C ASP A 185 -3.28 -10.76 -7.84
N VAL A 186 -2.80 -11.14 -9.04
CA VAL A 186 -2.05 -10.28 -9.97
C VAL A 186 -2.33 -10.66 -11.44
N ASP A 187 -2.35 -9.66 -12.32
CA ASP A 187 -2.20 -9.83 -13.78
C ASP A 187 -0.71 -9.67 -14.16
N PRO A 188 -0.04 -10.73 -14.65
CA PRO A 188 1.41 -10.74 -14.86
C PRO A 188 1.91 -9.88 -16.03
N ASP A 189 1.01 -9.37 -16.88
CA ASP A 189 1.36 -8.55 -18.05
C ASP A 189 1.38 -7.03 -17.76
N TYR A 190 1.24 -6.62 -16.49
CA TYR A 190 1.36 -5.23 -16.00
C TYR A 190 2.55 -4.98 -15.08
#